data_AF-A0A662Q5X4-F1
#
_entry.id   AF-A0A662Q5X4-F1
#
_cell.length_a   1.000
_cell.length_b   1.000
_cell.length_c   1.000
_cell.angle_alpha   90.00
_cell.angle_beta   90.00
_cell.angle_gamma   90.00
#
_symmetry.space_group_name_H-M   'P 1'
#
loop_
_entity.id
_entity.type
_entity.pdbx_description
1 polymer ?
#
loop_
_entity_poly.entity_id
_entity_poly.type
_entity_poly.pdbx_seq_one_letter_code
_entity_poly.pdbx_strand_id
1 'polypeptide(L)'
;MFRKVVFLGALVWLIVVALAATDLTAQKRKEEVGPPQEGEAVGPPKEDEEAGSLKRIVPHKTRVLVGLTRQFRTVGIPDAVTWAVVDSSDEEVGTIDTTGLFTALKGGWVIIGVKDPQTGDVLASTDTVWVMGGPTKVDRRGGRVFAASDTFVVVHFPPNATERAMTVLIEKRGIHELPEKAKGKGVAVAVFEFTAVDAETGEDVGKKGFKAKVRLTLHYNDEDIPEGVAEEDLVVATFDEDEEEWKVVPEEAVVEVDLEANTITVETDHASLWAVMDETSLAVPVRSNTWGKVKAGFAR
;
A
#
# COMPACT_ATOMS: atom_id res chain seq x y z
N MET A 1 59.92 3.63 -10.88
CA MET A 1 59.97 2.86 -9.61
C MET A 1 59.63 3.79 -8.46
N PHE A 2 58.35 3.88 -8.07
CA PHE A 2 57.96 4.29 -6.71
C PHE A 2 56.65 3.58 -6.38
N ARG A 3 56.61 3.00 -5.18
CA ARG A 3 55.70 1.95 -4.71
C ARG A 3 55.00 2.47 -3.45
N LYS A 4 53.71 2.14 -3.30
CA LYS A 4 52.86 2.15 -2.07
C LYS A 4 52.40 3.56 -1.63
N VAL A 5 51.16 3.78 -1.16
CA VAL A 5 50.49 3.22 0.03
C VAL A 5 48.95 3.34 -0.11
N VAL A 6 48.22 2.22 -0.17
CA VAL A 6 47.15 1.75 0.76
C VAL A 6 46.41 2.83 1.58
N PHE A 7 45.12 3.04 1.31
CA PHE A 7 44.17 3.54 2.31
C PHE A 7 43.02 2.54 2.49
N LEU A 8 42.93 2.04 3.72
CA LEU A 8 41.94 1.13 4.25
C LEU A 8 40.96 1.94 5.09
N GLY A 9 39.67 1.59 5.04
CA GLY A 9 38.73 1.89 6.14
C GLY A 9 37.57 2.80 5.79
N ALA A 10 36.48 2.23 5.25
CA ALA A 10 35.14 2.78 5.41
C ALA A 10 34.40 1.91 6.43
N LEU A 11 34.14 2.48 7.60
CA LEU A 11 33.40 1.90 8.71
C LEU A 11 31.91 2.06 8.42
N VAL A 12 31.20 0.96 8.12
CA VAL A 12 29.74 0.97 7.97
C VAL A 12 29.13 0.79 9.36
N TRP A 13 28.49 1.84 9.86
CA TRP A 13 27.63 1.79 11.04
C TRP A 13 26.25 1.30 10.64
N LEU A 14 25.87 0.11 11.11
CA LEU A 14 24.53 -0.46 10.93
C LEU A 14 23.70 -0.12 12.18
N ILE A 15 22.75 0.79 12.05
CA ILE A 15 21.77 1.07 13.11
C ILE A 15 20.56 0.16 12.85
N VAL A 16 20.38 -0.85 13.70
CA VAL A 16 19.16 -1.66 13.74
C VAL A 16 18.15 -0.94 14.63
N VAL A 17 17.14 -0.33 14.02
CA VAL A 17 15.96 0.15 14.76
C VAL A 17 14.89 -0.95 14.69
N ALA A 18 14.70 -1.65 15.81
CA ALA A 18 13.56 -2.55 15.96
C ALA A 18 12.31 -1.72 16.29
N LEU A 19 11.46 -1.48 15.28
CA LEU A 19 10.12 -0.94 15.48
C LEU A 19 9.17 -2.11 15.78
N ALA A 20 8.74 -2.20 17.04
CA ALA A 20 7.66 -3.10 17.43
C ALA A 20 6.33 -2.57 16.88
N ALA A 21 5.83 -3.19 15.80
CA ALA A 21 4.47 -2.97 15.34
C ALA A 21 3.50 -3.49 16.42
N THR A 22 2.80 -2.58 17.08
CA THR A 22 1.69 -2.91 17.98
C THR A 22 0.45 -3.18 17.12
N ASP A 23 -0.13 -4.35 17.31
CA ASP A 23 -1.32 -4.83 16.62
C ASP A 23 -2.55 -4.09 17.21
N LEU A 24 -3.02 -3.07 16.49
CA LEU A 24 -4.22 -2.29 16.81
C LEU A 24 -5.46 -2.95 16.18
N THR A 25 -5.83 -4.14 16.64
CA THR A 25 -7.14 -4.74 16.33
C THR A 25 -7.75 -5.41 17.55
N ALA A 26 -8.01 -4.64 18.60
CA ALA A 26 -8.89 -5.08 19.69
C ALA A 26 -9.44 -3.88 20.48
N GLN A 27 -10.38 -3.13 19.90
CA GLN A 27 -11.27 -2.32 20.72
C GLN A 27 -12.65 -2.14 20.09
N LYS A 28 -13.67 -2.47 20.90
CA LYS A 28 -15.04 -1.93 20.94
C LYS A 28 -16.16 -2.81 20.33
N ARG A 29 -16.76 -3.63 21.20
CA ARG A 29 -18.22 -3.68 21.36
C ARG A 29 -18.55 -3.61 22.85
N LYS A 30 -19.10 -2.47 23.28
CA LYS A 30 -19.99 -2.38 24.43
C LYS A 30 -21.39 -2.21 23.83
N GLU A 31 -22.17 -3.28 23.81
CA GLU A 31 -23.60 -3.20 23.54
C GLU A 31 -24.32 -2.95 24.86
N GLU A 32 -25.26 -2.01 24.82
CA GLU A 32 -26.17 -1.65 25.90
C GLU A 32 -27.14 -2.79 26.21
N VAL A 33 -27.31 -3.06 27.50
CA VAL A 33 -28.20 -4.07 28.07
C VAL A 33 -29.60 -3.50 28.18
N GLY A 34 -30.56 -4.08 27.44
CA GLY A 34 -31.99 -3.95 27.71
C GLY A 34 -32.47 -4.98 28.75
N PRO A 35 -33.53 -4.71 29.52
CA PRO A 35 -33.95 -5.54 30.65
C PRO A 35 -34.55 -6.90 30.21
N PRO A 36 -34.50 -7.92 31.09
CA PRO A 36 -34.70 -9.31 30.71
C PRO A 36 -36.19 -9.67 30.54
N GLN A 37 -36.50 -10.40 29.46
CA GLN A 37 -37.74 -11.16 29.36
C GLN A 37 -37.51 -12.56 29.95
N GLU A 38 -38.31 -12.89 30.97
CA GLU A 38 -38.37 -14.19 31.60
C GLU A 38 -39.01 -15.23 30.66
N GLY A 39 -38.41 -16.41 30.59
CA GLY A 39 -39.14 -17.64 30.28
C GLY A 39 -38.85 -18.30 28.94
N GLU A 40 -37.63 -18.79 28.74
CA GLU A 40 -37.42 -20.00 27.93
C GLU A 40 -36.16 -20.73 28.40
N ALA A 41 -36.33 -22.00 28.76
CA ALA A 41 -35.24 -22.85 29.23
C ALA A 41 -34.29 -23.18 28.08
N VAL A 42 -33.28 -22.32 27.88
CA VAL A 42 -32.14 -22.57 27.01
C VAL A 42 -31.30 -23.66 27.68
N GLY A 43 -31.33 -24.87 27.12
CA GLY A 43 -30.37 -25.92 27.45
C GLY A 43 -28.93 -25.41 27.28
N PRO A 44 -27.94 -25.99 27.97
CA PRO A 44 -26.57 -25.51 27.91
C PRO A 44 -26.13 -25.36 26.44
N PRO A 45 -25.39 -24.29 26.10
CA PRO A 45 -24.88 -24.12 24.75
C PRO A 45 -24.12 -25.40 24.39
N LYS A 46 -24.49 -26.00 23.25
CA LYS A 46 -23.71 -27.09 22.68
C LYS A 46 -22.32 -26.53 22.45
N GLU A 47 -21.41 -26.86 23.35
CA GLU A 47 -19.98 -26.72 23.16
C GLU A 47 -19.63 -27.31 21.79
N ASP A 48 -18.77 -26.60 21.08
CA ASP A 48 -18.31 -26.90 19.73
C ASP A 48 -17.66 -28.29 19.63
N GLU A 49 -18.47 -29.35 19.57
CA GLU A 49 -18.06 -30.69 19.16
C GLU A 49 -17.96 -30.76 17.63
N GLU A 50 -16.94 -30.09 17.09
CA GLU A 50 -16.09 -30.58 16.00
C GLU A 50 -14.91 -29.61 15.79
N ALA A 51 -14.08 -29.45 16.82
CA ALA A 51 -12.73 -28.88 16.67
C ALA A 51 -11.80 -29.89 15.96
N GLY A 52 -12.10 -30.19 14.69
CA GLY A 52 -11.12 -30.78 13.79
C GLY A 52 -9.91 -29.85 13.75
N SER A 53 -8.72 -30.37 14.06
CA SER A 53 -7.47 -29.60 14.10
C SER A 53 -7.16 -29.01 12.72
N LEU A 54 -7.64 -27.79 12.45
CA LEU A 54 -7.40 -27.10 11.19
C LEU A 54 -5.90 -26.78 11.07
N LYS A 55 -5.22 -27.54 10.20
CA LYS A 55 -3.86 -27.28 9.73
C LYS A 55 -3.83 -25.93 9.01
N ARG A 56 -3.12 -24.94 9.55
CA ARG A 56 -3.03 -23.60 8.95
C ARG A 56 -1.72 -22.89 9.25
N ILE A 57 -1.45 -21.84 8.49
CA ILE A 57 -0.38 -20.86 8.73
C ILE A 57 -0.98 -19.60 9.36
N VAL A 58 -0.30 -19.03 10.35
CA VAL A 58 -0.65 -17.79 11.04
C VAL A 58 0.50 -16.79 10.92
N PRO A 59 0.25 -15.53 10.49
CA PRO A 59 -1.03 -15.02 10.00
C PRO A 59 -1.41 -15.67 8.65
N HIS A 60 -2.71 -15.89 8.43
CA HIS A 60 -3.21 -16.48 7.17
C HIS A 60 -3.24 -15.45 6.03
N LYS A 61 -3.49 -14.18 6.36
CA LYS A 61 -3.44 -13.02 5.46
C LYS A 61 -2.74 -11.89 6.20
N THR A 62 -1.83 -11.20 5.53
CA THR A 62 -1.12 -10.08 6.13
C THR A 62 -0.56 -9.16 5.06
N ARG A 63 -0.10 -7.99 5.48
CA ARG A 63 0.70 -7.06 4.68
C ARG A 63 2.08 -6.92 5.31
N VAL A 64 3.12 -6.76 4.50
CA VAL A 64 4.52 -6.56 4.94
C VAL A 64 5.13 -5.44 4.11
N LEU A 65 5.78 -4.48 4.76
CA LEU A 65 6.51 -3.42 4.04
C LEU A 65 7.85 -3.95 3.52
N VAL A 66 8.27 -3.52 2.33
CA VAL A 66 9.60 -3.77 1.77
C VAL A 66 10.67 -3.39 2.79
N GLY A 67 11.68 -4.25 2.94
CA GLY A 67 12.76 -4.10 3.92
C GLY A 67 12.43 -4.60 5.32
N LEU A 68 11.16 -4.96 5.60
CA LEU A 68 10.77 -5.55 6.88
C LEU A 68 10.63 -7.07 6.81
N THR A 69 10.58 -7.69 7.98
CA THR A 69 10.37 -9.12 8.14
C THR A 69 9.05 -9.42 8.84
N ARG A 70 8.51 -10.62 8.63
CA ARG A 70 7.32 -11.12 9.29
C ARG A 70 7.48 -12.59 9.65
N GLN A 71 7.25 -12.92 10.92
CA GLN A 71 7.23 -14.31 11.38
C GLN A 71 5.89 -14.97 11.03
N PHE A 72 5.97 -16.13 10.38
CA PHE A 72 4.87 -17.06 10.19
C PHE A 72 5.04 -18.28 11.08
N ARG A 73 3.93 -18.87 11.51
CA ARG A 73 3.89 -20.07 12.36
C ARG A 73 2.84 -21.03 11.86
N THR A 74 3.02 -22.31 12.09
CA THR A 74 2.02 -23.33 11.81
C THR A 74 1.12 -23.56 13.03
N VAL A 75 -0.12 -23.98 12.78
CA VAL A 75 -1.07 -24.45 13.80
C VAL A 75 -1.62 -25.78 13.33
N GLY A 76 -1.52 -26.81 14.17
CA GLY A 76 -2.01 -28.17 13.87
C GLY A 76 -1.16 -28.95 12.86
N ILE A 77 0.02 -28.45 12.50
CA ILE A 77 0.96 -29.09 11.56
C ILE A 77 2.18 -29.56 12.36
N PRO A 78 2.75 -30.76 12.08
CA PRO A 78 3.96 -31.25 12.73
C PRO A 78 5.12 -30.24 12.67
N ASP A 79 6.04 -30.32 13.63
CA ASP A 79 7.21 -29.41 13.70
C ASP A 79 8.18 -29.60 12.52
N ALA A 80 8.19 -30.77 11.89
CA ALA A 80 9.01 -31.05 10.72
C ALA A 80 8.30 -30.60 9.44
N VAL A 81 8.58 -29.37 9.00
CA VAL A 81 8.08 -28.80 7.74
C VAL A 81 9.17 -28.04 6.99
N THR A 82 8.98 -27.90 5.68
CA THR A 82 9.80 -27.02 4.84
C THR A 82 8.98 -25.80 4.45
N TRP A 83 9.44 -24.61 4.84
CA TRP A 83 8.84 -23.34 4.39
C TRP A 83 9.23 -23.02 2.96
N ALA A 84 8.30 -22.50 2.17
CA ALA A 84 8.55 -22.04 0.81
C ALA A 84 7.58 -20.93 0.40
N VAL A 85 8.02 -20.08 -0.53
CA VAL A 85 7.11 -19.31 -1.37
C VAL A 85 6.54 -20.29 -2.41
N VAL A 86 5.22 -20.49 -2.40
CA VAL A 86 4.55 -21.45 -3.30
C VAL A 86 3.98 -20.80 -4.55
N ASP A 87 3.69 -19.50 -4.49
CA ASP A 87 3.30 -18.67 -5.64
C ASP A 87 3.69 -17.22 -5.37
N SER A 88 3.89 -16.44 -6.42
CA SER A 88 4.28 -15.03 -6.33
C SER A 88 3.97 -14.25 -7.60
N SER A 89 3.80 -12.94 -7.48
CA SER A 89 3.81 -12.02 -8.63
C SER A 89 5.18 -11.98 -9.32
N ASP A 90 6.27 -12.11 -8.55
CA ASP A 90 7.64 -12.11 -9.04
C ASP A 90 8.57 -12.86 -8.06
N GLU A 91 9.60 -13.55 -8.55
CA GLU A 91 10.51 -14.34 -7.70
C GLU A 91 11.32 -13.47 -6.72
N GLU A 92 11.46 -12.17 -7.00
CA GLU A 92 12.21 -11.22 -6.18
C GLU A 92 11.36 -10.54 -5.08
N VAL A 93 10.06 -10.85 -4.96
CA VAL A 93 9.16 -10.18 -3.98
C VAL A 93 9.64 -10.39 -2.53
N GLY A 94 10.12 -11.59 -2.21
CA GLY A 94 10.65 -11.87 -0.88
C GLY A 94 11.10 -13.32 -0.72
N THR A 95 11.75 -13.59 0.41
CA THR A 95 12.26 -14.92 0.77
C THR A 95 11.72 -15.34 2.12
N ILE A 96 11.58 -16.65 2.35
CA ILE A 96 11.23 -17.20 3.66
C ILE A 96 12.30 -18.19 4.10
N ASP A 97 12.76 -18.07 5.33
CA ASP A 97 13.77 -18.95 5.88
C ASP A 97 13.17 -20.24 6.47
N THR A 98 14.03 -21.14 6.94
CA THR A 98 13.63 -22.43 7.53
C THR A 98 12.85 -22.30 8.82
N THR A 99 12.84 -21.13 9.46
CA THR A 99 12.11 -20.85 10.69
C THR A 99 10.74 -20.23 10.43
N GLY A 100 10.40 -19.93 9.17
CA GLY A 100 9.17 -19.25 8.79
C GLY A 100 9.27 -17.72 8.90
N LEU A 101 10.49 -17.16 8.97
CA LEU A 101 10.70 -15.72 8.92
C LEU A 101 10.75 -15.27 7.45
N PHE A 102 9.72 -14.55 7.03
CA PHE A 102 9.65 -13.95 5.71
C PHE A 102 10.36 -12.60 5.70
N THR A 103 11.14 -12.32 4.66
CA THR A 103 11.81 -11.04 4.39
C THR A 103 11.25 -10.45 3.10
N ALA A 104 10.62 -9.28 3.21
CA ALA A 104 10.08 -8.54 2.07
C ALA A 104 11.20 -7.77 1.35
N LEU A 105 11.36 -7.99 0.04
CA LEU A 105 12.45 -7.43 -0.76
C LEU A 105 11.97 -6.45 -1.82
N LYS A 106 10.82 -6.72 -2.43
CA LYS A 106 10.25 -5.94 -3.54
C LYS A 106 8.73 -5.92 -3.48
N GLY A 107 8.09 -4.90 -4.03
CA GLY A 107 6.64 -4.79 -4.00
C GLY A 107 5.96 -5.89 -4.84
N GLY A 108 4.79 -6.36 -4.39
CA GLY A 108 4.06 -7.43 -5.05
C GLY A 108 3.21 -8.26 -4.09
N TRP A 109 3.00 -9.52 -4.42
CA TRP A 109 2.34 -10.47 -3.55
C TRP A 109 3.01 -11.84 -3.59
N VAL A 110 2.92 -12.56 -2.47
CA VAL A 110 3.35 -13.95 -2.34
C VAL A 110 2.27 -14.80 -1.67
N ILE A 111 2.28 -16.09 -1.96
CA ILE A 111 1.62 -17.12 -1.17
C ILE A 111 2.72 -17.92 -0.48
N ILE A 112 2.68 -17.96 0.85
CA ILE A 112 3.63 -18.71 1.66
C ILE A 112 3.00 -20.07 1.97
N GLY A 113 3.76 -21.14 1.80
CA GLY A 113 3.34 -22.50 2.12
C GLY A 113 4.33 -23.21 3.03
N VAL A 114 3.82 -24.25 3.69
CA VAL A 114 4.63 -25.27 4.36
C VAL A 114 4.44 -26.59 3.63
N LYS A 115 5.55 -27.28 3.38
CA LYS A 115 5.60 -28.54 2.64
C LYS A 115 6.04 -29.68 3.54
N ASP A 116 5.53 -30.88 3.25
CA ASP A 116 6.05 -32.11 3.82
C ASP A 116 7.50 -32.32 3.35
N PRO A 117 8.46 -32.55 4.26
CA PRO A 117 9.87 -32.66 3.89
C PRO A 117 10.21 -33.94 3.11
N GLN A 118 9.38 -34.99 3.20
CA GLN A 118 9.60 -36.25 2.50
C GLN A 118 8.91 -36.29 1.14
N THR A 119 7.65 -35.85 1.07
CA THR A 119 6.86 -35.92 -0.17
C THR A 119 6.95 -34.64 -1.01
N GLY A 120 7.23 -33.50 -0.38
CA GLY A 120 7.19 -32.18 -1.02
C GLY A 120 5.78 -31.60 -1.17
N ASP A 121 4.76 -32.29 -0.67
CA ASP A 121 3.36 -31.85 -0.79
C ASP A 121 3.09 -30.62 0.07
N VAL A 122 2.29 -29.68 -0.44
CA VAL A 122 1.86 -28.50 0.33
C VAL A 122 0.87 -28.93 1.41
N LEU A 123 1.25 -28.77 2.67
CA LEU A 123 0.43 -29.12 3.84
C LEU A 123 -0.54 -28.01 4.23
N ALA A 124 -0.13 -26.76 4.03
CA ALA A 124 -0.95 -25.57 4.21
C ALA A 124 -0.32 -24.38 3.46
N SER A 125 -1.15 -23.40 3.13
CA SER A 125 -0.71 -22.11 2.58
C SER A 125 -1.42 -20.94 3.26
N THR A 126 -0.82 -19.76 3.13
CA THR A 126 -1.53 -18.50 3.35
C THR A 126 -2.57 -18.28 2.26
N ASP A 127 -3.42 -17.28 2.44
CA ASP A 127 -4.02 -16.54 1.34
C ASP A 127 -2.92 -15.64 0.73
N THR A 128 -3.26 -14.43 0.32
CA THR A 128 -2.32 -13.47 -0.24
C THR A 128 -1.59 -12.70 0.86
N VAL A 129 -0.26 -12.72 0.82
CA VAL A 129 0.60 -11.81 1.57
C VAL A 129 1.01 -10.68 0.65
N TRP A 130 0.56 -9.46 0.97
CA TRP A 130 0.91 -8.28 0.18
C TRP A 130 2.23 -7.68 0.66
N VAL A 131 3.16 -7.51 -0.27
CA VAL A 131 4.40 -6.77 -0.05
C VAL A 131 4.25 -5.37 -0.64
N MET A 132 4.20 -4.38 0.25
CA MET A 132 3.95 -2.97 -0.08
C MET A 132 5.25 -2.20 0.10
N GLY A 133 5.41 -1.00 -0.43
CA GLY A 133 6.63 -0.23 -0.13
C GLY A 133 7.52 0.10 -1.32
N GLY A 134 7.33 -0.53 -2.48
CA GLY A 134 8.34 -0.46 -3.51
C GLY A 134 7.89 -0.88 -4.91
N PRO A 135 8.85 -0.86 -5.86
CA PRO A 135 8.58 -1.15 -7.26
C PRO A 135 7.93 -2.53 -7.39
N THR A 136 6.77 -2.56 -8.03
CA THR A 136 5.95 -3.77 -8.17
C THR A 136 5.82 -4.13 -9.63
N LYS A 137 6.10 -5.39 -9.95
CA LYS A 137 5.92 -5.89 -11.32
C LYS A 137 4.44 -6.17 -11.57
N VAL A 138 3.93 -5.63 -12.67
CA VAL A 138 2.57 -5.85 -13.17
C VAL A 138 2.66 -6.41 -14.58
N ASP A 139 1.98 -7.52 -14.84
CA ASP A 139 1.91 -8.16 -16.16
C ASP A 139 0.46 -8.25 -16.66
N ARG A 140 0.24 -9.01 -17.74
CA ARG A 140 -1.10 -9.22 -18.34
C ARG A 140 -2.14 -9.83 -17.39
N ARG A 141 -1.74 -10.42 -16.26
CA ARG A 141 -2.65 -10.91 -15.21
C ARG A 141 -3.26 -9.75 -14.40
N GLY A 142 -2.73 -8.54 -14.53
CA GLY A 142 -3.08 -7.40 -13.69
C GLY A 142 -2.37 -7.46 -12.33
N GLY A 143 -2.93 -6.80 -11.33
CA GLY A 143 -2.34 -6.80 -9.99
C GLY A 143 -2.75 -5.59 -9.16
N ARG A 144 -2.18 -5.51 -7.95
CA ARG A 144 -2.32 -4.34 -7.08
C ARG A 144 -0.95 -3.83 -6.72
N VAL A 145 -0.81 -2.51 -6.70
CA VAL A 145 0.44 -1.84 -6.33
C VAL A 145 0.11 -0.81 -5.26
N PHE A 146 0.80 -0.90 -4.14
CA PHE A 146 0.59 -0.03 -2.98
C PHE A 146 1.67 1.03 -2.92
N ALA A 147 1.32 2.24 -2.48
CA ALA A 147 2.32 3.27 -2.28
C ALA A 147 3.26 2.92 -1.13
N ALA A 148 4.47 3.49 -1.19
CA ALA A 148 5.53 3.08 -0.29
C ALA A 148 5.28 3.46 1.17
N SER A 149 4.78 4.68 1.36
CA SER A 149 4.58 5.33 2.65
C SER A 149 3.12 5.36 3.09
N ASP A 150 2.20 4.83 2.28
CA ASP A 150 0.77 4.88 2.52
C ASP A 150 0.07 3.63 1.98
N THR A 151 -0.43 2.79 2.88
CA THR A 151 -1.01 1.49 2.52
C THR A 151 -2.47 1.56 2.09
N PHE A 152 -3.10 2.74 2.19
CA PHE A 152 -4.43 3.02 1.65
C PHE A 152 -4.36 3.42 0.19
N VAL A 153 -3.21 3.97 -0.24
CA VAL A 153 -2.97 4.33 -1.63
C VAL A 153 -2.62 3.08 -2.42
N VAL A 154 -3.46 2.78 -3.40
CA VAL A 154 -3.34 1.56 -4.19
C VAL A 154 -3.84 1.81 -5.61
N VAL A 155 -3.14 1.22 -6.58
CA VAL A 155 -3.65 1.07 -7.94
C VAL A 155 -4.01 -0.38 -8.20
N HIS A 156 -5.19 -0.61 -8.75
CA HIS A 156 -5.68 -1.91 -9.18
C HIS A 156 -5.68 -1.99 -10.71
N PHE A 157 -4.80 -2.82 -11.23
CA PHE A 157 -4.72 -3.15 -12.65
C PHE A 157 -5.63 -4.35 -12.96
N PRO A 158 -6.67 -4.19 -13.80
CA PRO A 158 -7.40 -5.34 -14.30
C PRO A 158 -6.53 -6.21 -15.22
N PRO A 159 -6.93 -7.46 -15.49
CA PRO A 159 -6.27 -8.29 -16.49
C PRO A 159 -6.20 -7.58 -17.85
N ASN A 160 -5.07 -7.75 -18.54
CA ASN A 160 -4.77 -7.16 -19.85
C ASN A 160 -4.74 -5.61 -19.88
N ALA A 161 -4.59 -4.94 -18.73
CA ALA A 161 -4.33 -3.49 -18.68
C ALA A 161 -3.00 -3.11 -19.38
N THR A 162 -2.08 -4.06 -19.50
CA THR A 162 -0.82 -3.92 -20.23
C THR A 162 -0.57 -5.12 -21.15
N GLU A 163 0.14 -4.93 -22.25
CA GLU A 163 0.64 -6.01 -23.11
C GLU A 163 1.90 -6.67 -22.55
N ARG A 164 2.79 -5.86 -21.99
CA ARG A 164 4.11 -6.28 -21.50
C ARG A 164 4.21 -6.08 -20.00
N ALA A 165 5.10 -6.82 -19.37
CA ALA A 165 5.39 -6.61 -17.97
C ALA A 165 5.96 -5.19 -17.77
N MET A 166 5.47 -4.50 -16.75
CA MET A 166 5.92 -3.17 -16.34
C MET A 166 6.26 -3.18 -14.86
N THR A 167 7.15 -2.28 -14.46
CA THR A 167 7.42 -1.98 -13.06
C THR A 167 6.69 -0.71 -12.70
N VAL A 168 5.86 -0.79 -11.67
CA VAL A 168 5.02 0.30 -11.18
C VAL A 168 5.47 0.72 -9.80
N LEU A 169 5.51 2.03 -9.56
CA LEU A 169 5.81 2.60 -8.26
C LEU A 169 4.89 3.78 -7.98
N ILE A 170 4.36 3.84 -6.76
CA ILE A 170 3.61 4.99 -6.26
C ILE A 170 4.35 5.57 -5.05
N GLU A 171 4.73 6.83 -5.14
CA GLU A 171 5.42 7.55 -4.06
C GLU A 171 4.57 8.73 -3.59
N LYS A 172 4.34 8.85 -2.29
CA LYS A 172 3.82 10.10 -1.71
C LYS A 172 4.90 11.17 -1.82
N ARG A 173 4.58 12.30 -2.42
CA ARG A 173 5.48 13.46 -2.55
C ARG A 173 5.14 14.49 -1.48
N GLY A 174 6.15 15.14 -0.93
CA GLY A 174 5.93 16.33 -0.13
C GLY A 174 5.38 17.45 -1.02
N ILE A 175 4.50 18.29 -0.49
CA ILE A 175 3.95 19.45 -1.23
C ILE A 175 5.05 20.40 -1.72
N HIS A 176 6.21 20.41 -1.05
CA HIS A 176 7.39 21.18 -1.45
C HIS A 176 8.26 20.51 -2.52
N GLU A 177 8.06 19.21 -2.75
CA GLU A 177 8.80 18.37 -3.70
C GLU A 177 8.10 18.30 -5.07
N LEU A 178 7.00 19.04 -5.24
CA LEU A 178 6.33 19.20 -6.52
C LEU A 178 7.30 19.74 -7.59
N PRO A 179 7.12 19.36 -8.87
CA PRO A 179 7.78 20.05 -9.98
C PRO A 179 7.53 21.56 -9.88
N GLU A 180 8.54 22.38 -10.18
CA GLU A 180 8.42 23.86 -10.09
C GLU A 180 7.18 24.39 -10.83
N LYS A 181 6.84 23.76 -11.95
CA LYS A 181 5.68 24.07 -12.78
C LYS A 181 4.33 23.86 -12.07
N ALA A 182 4.26 22.92 -11.13
CA ALA A 182 3.07 22.58 -10.36
C ALA A 182 2.94 23.40 -9.05
N LYS A 183 4.02 24.07 -8.60
CA LYS A 183 4.04 24.81 -7.34
C LYS A 183 3.13 26.03 -7.40
N GLY A 184 2.28 26.19 -6.38
CA GLY A 184 1.40 27.35 -6.22
C GLY A 184 0.18 27.36 -7.14
N LYS A 185 -0.05 26.29 -7.92
CA LYS A 185 -1.25 26.11 -8.75
C LYS A 185 -2.31 25.33 -7.96
N GLY A 186 -2.94 25.99 -7.00
CA GLY A 186 -3.92 25.38 -6.08
C GLY A 186 -3.30 24.90 -4.76
N VAL A 187 -4.14 24.38 -3.87
CA VAL A 187 -3.77 23.90 -2.54
C VAL A 187 -3.97 22.39 -2.49
N ALA A 188 -2.86 21.65 -2.55
CA ALA A 188 -2.87 20.19 -2.44
C ALA A 188 -2.87 19.75 -0.98
N VAL A 189 -3.73 18.79 -0.65
CA VAL A 189 -3.80 18.09 0.64
C VAL A 189 -2.85 16.89 0.64
N ALA A 190 -2.81 16.16 -0.47
CA ALA A 190 -1.92 15.02 -0.66
C ALA A 190 -1.46 14.94 -2.12
N VAL A 191 -0.22 14.51 -2.35
CA VAL A 191 0.37 14.38 -3.69
C VAL A 191 1.05 13.03 -3.83
N PHE A 192 0.84 12.39 -4.97
CA PHE A 192 1.37 11.09 -5.30
C PHE A 192 1.95 11.08 -6.71
N GLU A 193 3.15 10.55 -6.85
CA GLU A 193 3.72 10.27 -8.16
C GLU A 193 3.49 8.80 -8.49
N PHE A 194 2.70 8.56 -9.55
CA PHE A 194 2.46 7.25 -10.09
C PHE A 194 3.31 7.09 -11.35
N THR A 195 4.28 6.18 -11.28
CA THR A 195 5.17 5.84 -12.41
C THR A 195 4.93 4.41 -12.87
N ALA A 196 5.03 4.18 -14.19
CA ALA A 196 5.01 2.85 -14.78
C ALA A 196 6.02 2.79 -15.92
N VAL A 197 7.01 1.91 -15.80
CA VAL A 197 8.07 1.72 -16.80
C VAL A 197 8.06 0.30 -17.33
N ASP A 198 8.38 0.10 -18.61
CA ASP A 198 8.56 -1.24 -19.19
C ASP A 198 9.63 -2.00 -18.38
N ALA A 199 9.32 -3.23 -17.97
CA ALA A 199 10.18 -3.98 -17.06
C ALA A 199 11.51 -4.43 -17.70
N GLU A 200 11.60 -4.44 -19.03
CA GLU A 200 12.79 -4.85 -19.76
C GLU A 200 13.60 -3.64 -20.27
N THR A 201 12.92 -2.62 -20.81
CA THR A 201 13.59 -1.46 -21.43
C THR A 201 13.77 -0.28 -20.49
N GLY A 202 12.98 -0.21 -19.41
CA GLY A 202 12.93 0.94 -18.50
C GLY A 202 12.27 2.18 -19.12
N GLU A 203 11.64 2.04 -20.29
CA GLU A 203 10.92 3.14 -20.95
C GLU A 203 9.65 3.51 -20.18
N ASP A 204 9.33 4.80 -20.09
CA ASP A 204 8.07 5.26 -19.52
C ASP A 204 6.89 4.82 -20.42
N VAL A 205 6.11 3.87 -19.91
CA VAL A 205 4.89 3.36 -20.55
C VAL A 205 3.64 3.93 -19.89
N GLY A 206 3.76 4.43 -18.67
CA GLY A 206 2.66 5.00 -17.90
C GLY A 206 2.08 6.24 -18.55
N LYS A 207 2.94 7.14 -19.05
CA LYS A 207 2.51 8.37 -19.73
C LYS A 207 1.88 8.13 -21.11
N LYS A 208 2.16 6.98 -21.73
CA LYS A 208 1.57 6.60 -23.03
C LYS A 208 0.16 6.03 -22.91
N GLY A 209 -0.25 5.73 -21.68
CA GLY A 209 -1.53 5.13 -21.37
C GLY A 209 -1.51 3.60 -21.34
N PHE A 210 -2.48 3.05 -20.62
CA PHE A 210 -2.78 1.65 -20.40
C PHE A 210 -3.90 1.23 -21.35
N LYS A 211 -3.98 -0.08 -21.62
CA LYS A 211 -5.02 -0.65 -22.50
C LYS A 211 -6.40 -0.70 -21.89
N ALA A 212 -6.46 -0.65 -20.57
CA ALA A 212 -7.70 -0.67 -19.81
C ALA A 212 -7.58 0.33 -18.68
N LYS A 213 -8.71 0.91 -18.29
CA LYS A 213 -8.79 1.76 -17.11
C LYS A 213 -8.37 0.98 -15.87
N VAL A 214 -7.51 1.59 -15.08
CA VAL A 214 -7.07 1.13 -13.76
C VAL A 214 -7.80 1.93 -12.70
N ARG A 215 -7.98 1.35 -11.52
CA ARG A 215 -8.55 2.08 -10.38
C ARG A 215 -7.43 2.56 -9.49
N LEU A 216 -7.34 3.87 -9.27
CA LEU A 216 -6.37 4.51 -8.41
C LEU A 216 -7.10 5.05 -7.18
N THR A 217 -6.79 4.50 -6.01
CA THR A 217 -7.25 5.01 -4.72
C THR A 217 -6.16 5.89 -4.12
N LEU A 218 -6.53 7.13 -3.80
CA LEU A 218 -5.67 8.11 -3.13
C LEU A 218 -6.19 8.31 -1.71
N HIS A 219 -5.27 8.54 -0.79
CA HIS A 219 -5.55 8.77 0.62
C HIS A 219 -5.07 10.17 1.00
N TYR A 220 -5.82 10.84 1.86
CA TYR A 220 -5.46 12.13 2.45
C TYR A 220 -5.57 12.07 3.98
N ASN A 221 -4.95 13.01 4.67
CA ASN A 221 -5.11 13.14 6.11
C ASN A 221 -5.95 14.39 6.41
N ASP A 222 -6.89 14.29 7.34
CA ASP A 222 -7.74 15.43 7.73
C ASP A 222 -6.94 16.61 8.29
N GLU A 223 -5.81 16.31 8.93
CA GLU A 223 -4.90 17.33 9.47
C GLU A 223 -4.21 18.15 8.38
N ASP A 224 -4.15 17.62 7.16
CA ASP A 224 -3.57 18.29 5.99
C ASP A 224 -4.61 19.15 5.25
N ILE A 225 -5.90 19.08 5.62
CA ILE A 225 -6.97 19.89 5.01
C ILE A 225 -6.83 21.35 5.48
N PRO A 226 -6.78 22.33 4.55
CA PRO A 226 -6.65 23.74 4.91
C PRO A 226 -7.84 24.26 5.74
N GLU A 227 -7.57 25.23 6.62
CA GLU A 227 -8.61 25.87 7.41
C GLU A 227 -9.66 26.54 6.52
N GLY A 228 -10.93 26.19 6.72
CA GLY A 228 -12.07 26.74 5.97
C GLY A 228 -12.41 25.98 4.70
N VAL A 229 -11.66 24.94 4.34
CA VAL A 229 -12.02 23.99 3.27
C VAL A 229 -12.82 22.86 3.89
N ALA A 230 -14.00 22.58 3.33
CA ALA A 230 -14.77 21.41 3.74
C ALA A 230 -14.19 20.17 3.07
N GLU A 231 -14.25 19.03 3.76
CA GLU A 231 -13.74 17.77 3.21
C GLU A 231 -14.52 17.36 1.94
N GLU A 232 -15.80 17.73 1.85
CA GLU A 232 -16.62 17.46 0.67
C GLU A 232 -16.22 18.30 -0.55
N ASP A 233 -15.41 19.34 -0.38
CA ASP A 233 -14.87 20.19 -1.47
C ASP A 233 -13.54 19.63 -2.02
N LEU A 234 -13.07 18.48 -1.50
CA LEU A 234 -11.86 17.83 -2.00
C LEU A 234 -12.12 17.08 -3.30
N VAL A 235 -11.28 17.36 -4.28
CA VAL A 235 -11.29 16.71 -5.59
C VAL A 235 -9.96 16.03 -5.88
N VAL A 236 -9.98 15.05 -6.78
CA VAL A 236 -8.75 14.48 -7.35
C VAL A 236 -8.37 15.27 -8.58
N ALA A 237 -7.09 15.61 -8.71
CA ALA A 237 -6.53 16.23 -9.89
C ALA A 237 -5.32 15.44 -10.42
N THR A 238 -5.13 15.46 -11.73
CA THR A 238 -3.93 14.97 -12.41
C THR A 238 -3.16 16.15 -12.97
N PHE A 239 -1.83 16.12 -12.90
CA PHE A 239 -1.00 17.15 -13.50
C PHE A 239 -0.76 16.85 -14.98
N ASP A 240 -1.14 17.78 -15.85
CA ASP A 240 -0.79 17.77 -17.26
C ASP A 240 0.57 18.43 -17.44
N GLU A 241 1.59 17.65 -17.78
CA GLU A 241 2.96 18.17 -17.95
C GLU A 241 3.13 19.05 -19.20
N ASP A 242 2.30 18.83 -20.23
CA ASP A 242 2.36 19.55 -21.50
C ASP A 242 1.72 20.94 -21.37
N GLU A 243 0.58 21.02 -20.68
CA GLU A 243 -0.09 22.28 -20.35
C GLU A 243 0.44 22.93 -19.06
N GLU A 244 1.25 22.20 -18.30
CA GLU A 244 1.79 22.58 -16.99
C GLU A 244 0.71 22.88 -15.94
N GLU A 245 -0.47 22.28 -16.03
CA GLU A 245 -1.63 22.62 -15.21
C GLU A 245 -2.24 21.40 -14.51
N TRP A 246 -2.83 21.63 -13.34
CA TRP A 246 -3.64 20.62 -12.67
C TRP A 246 -5.01 20.55 -13.35
N LYS A 247 -5.39 19.34 -13.78
CA LYS A 247 -6.70 19.05 -14.35
C LYS A 247 -7.51 18.24 -13.35
N VAL A 248 -8.64 18.80 -12.93
CA VAL A 248 -9.61 18.10 -12.07
C VAL A 248 -10.09 16.85 -12.81
N VAL A 249 -10.09 15.72 -12.10
CA VAL A 249 -10.67 14.48 -12.61
C VAL A 249 -12.18 14.67 -12.70
N PRO A 250 -12.79 14.40 -13.86
CA PRO A 250 -14.22 14.60 -14.02
C PRO A 250 -15.01 13.63 -13.14
N GLU A 251 -16.19 14.05 -12.66
CA GLU A 251 -17.00 13.28 -11.72
C GLU A 251 -17.31 11.85 -12.20
N GLU A 252 -17.49 11.64 -13.51
CA GLU A 252 -17.76 10.31 -14.06
C GLU A 252 -16.57 9.33 -13.97
N ALA A 253 -15.36 9.84 -13.73
CA ALA A 253 -14.18 9.03 -13.48
C ALA A 253 -13.97 8.77 -11.97
N VAL A 254 -14.71 9.46 -11.09
CA VAL A 254 -14.72 9.18 -9.66
C VAL A 254 -15.59 7.95 -9.40
N VAL A 255 -14.99 6.90 -8.85
CA VAL A 255 -15.65 5.63 -8.55
C VAL A 255 -16.27 5.65 -7.16
N GLU A 256 -15.55 6.21 -6.20
CA GLU A 256 -15.89 6.15 -4.79
C GLU A 256 -15.20 7.28 -4.01
N VAL A 257 -15.92 7.86 -3.07
CA VAL A 257 -15.41 8.79 -2.06
C VAL A 257 -15.79 8.21 -0.70
N ASP A 258 -14.79 7.88 0.11
CA ASP A 258 -14.95 7.34 1.46
C ASP A 258 -14.33 8.33 2.45
N LEU A 259 -15.19 9.16 3.04
CA LEU A 259 -14.83 10.18 4.04
C LEU A 259 -14.52 9.58 5.42
N GLU A 260 -14.84 8.30 5.66
CA GLU A 260 -14.45 7.65 6.93
C GLU A 260 -13.03 7.08 6.83
N ALA A 261 -12.65 6.60 5.65
CA ALA A 261 -11.32 6.10 5.35
C ALA A 261 -10.38 7.18 4.77
N ASN A 262 -10.87 8.40 4.55
CA ASN A 262 -10.17 9.52 3.92
C ASN A 262 -9.56 9.15 2.56
N THR A 263 -10.36 8.47 1.72
CA THR A 263 -9.92 8.01 0.40
C THR A 263 -10.86 8.44 -0.72
N ILE A 264 -10.26 8.71 -1.88
CA ILE A 264 -10.97 8.93 -3.14
C ILE A 264 -10.43 7.95 -4.17
N THR A 265 -11.31 7.19 -4.81
CA THR A 265 -10.97 6.24 -5.86
C THR A 265 -11.43 6.75 -7.22
N VAL A 266 -10.52 6.78 -8.18
CA VAL A 266 -10.78 7.22 -9.56
C VAL A 266 -10.40 6.14 -10.58
N GLU A 267 -11.01 6.19 -11.75
CA GLU A 267 -10.53 5.46 -12.93
C GLU A 267 -9.59 6.33 -13.75
N THR A 268 -8.43 5.78 -14.10
CA THR A 268 -7.47 6.41 -15.00
C THR A 268 -6.91 5.40 -15.97
N ASP A 269 -6.42 5.84 -17.11
CA ASP A 269 -5.71 5.02 -18.08
C ASP A 269 -4.24 5.40 -18.18
N HIS A 270 -3.68 6.24 -17.31
CA HIS A 270 -2.29 6.64 -17.40
C HIS A 270 -1.65 6.86 -16.03
N ALA A 271 -0.33 6.85 -16.02
CA ALA A 271 0.48 7.24 -14.87
C ALA A 271 0.83 8.74 -14.98
N SER A 272 0.78 9.46 -13.85
CA SER A 272 1.09 10.89 -13.78
C SER A 272 1.39 11.28 -12.33
N LEU A 273 1.52 12.58 -12.08
CA LEU A 273 1.42 13.17 -10.77
C LEU A 273 -0.07 13.41 -10.44
N TRP A 274 -0.51 12.86 -9.32
CA TRP A 274 -1.88 12.92 -8.83
C TRP A 274 -1.94 13.65 -7.51
N ALA A 275 -3.01 14.39 -7.26
CA ALA A 275 -3.22 15.08 -5.99
C ALA A 275 -4.68 15.02 -5.55
N VAL A 276 -4.88 15.04 -4.23
CA VAL A 276 -6.14 15.43 -3.60
C VAL A 276 -6.02 16.91 -3.28
N MET A 277 -6.95 17.72 -3.75
CA MET A 277 -6.87 19.18 -3.73
C MET A 277 -8.19 19.82 -3.35
N ASP A 278 -8.13 21.04 -2.82
CA ASP A 278 -9.29 21.93 -2.69
C ASP A 278 -9.72 22.43 -4.08
N GLU A 279 -10.93 22.08 -4.51
CA GLU A 279 -11.47 22.48 -5.82
C GLU A 279 -11.52 24.00 -5.99
N THR A 280 -11.85 24.74 -4.93
CA THR A 280 -12.00 26.20 -4.98
C THR A 280 -10.67 26.90 -5.28
N SER A 281 -9.57 26.27 -4.89
CA SER A 281 -8.21 26.75 -5.14
C SER A 281 -7.75 26.57 -6.60
N LEU A 282 -8.41 25.71 -7.37
CA LEU A 282 -8.10 25.47 -8.78
C LEU A 282 -8.80 26.47 -9.72
N ALA A 283 -9.95 27.00 -9.30
CA ALA A 283 -10.73 27.98 -10.07
C ALA A 283 -10.16 29.41 -10.02
N VAL A 284 -9.29 29.71 -9.05
CA VAL A 284 -8.70 31.03 -8.87
C VAL A 284 -7.18 30.88 -8.93
N PRO A 285 -6.45 31.59 -9.81
CA PRO A 285 -4.99 31.60 -9.74
C PRO A 285 -4.59 32.15 -8.37
N VAL A 286 -4.17 31.24 -7.46
CA VAL A 286 -3.73 31.60 -6.12
C VAL A 286 -2.51 32.50 -6.29
N ARG A 287 -2.71 33.81 -6.07
CA ARG A 287 -1.59 34.73 -5.94
C ARG A 287 -0.79 34.27 -4.74
N SER A 288 0.46 33.88 -4.97
CA SER A 288 1.40 33.31 -4.00
C SER A 288 1.72 34.24 -2.83
N ASN A 289 0.75 34.53 -1.98
CA ASN A 289 0.97 35.26 -0.75
C ASN A 289 0.33 34.46 0.38
N THR A 290 1.21 33.96 1.26
CA THR A 290 0.95 33.36 2.57
C THR A 290 0.27 31.99 2.57
N TRP A 291 1.10 30.95 2.62
CA TRP A 291 0.72 29.67 3.22
C TRP A 291 0.33 29.92 4.69
N GLY A 292 -0.92 29.61 5.04
CA GLY A 292 -1.43 29.67 6.40
C GLY A 292 -0.59 28.79 7.34
N LYS A 293 -0.39 29.26 8.57
CA LYS A 293 0.36 28.55 9.61
C LYS A 293 -0.20 27.13 9.82
N VAL A 294 0.59 26.12 9.46
CA VAL A 294 0.36 24.74 9.92
C VAL A 294 0.39 24.74 11.45
N LYS A 295 -0.62 24.10 12.05
CA LYS A 295 -0.89 24.07 13.48
C LYS A 295 0.21 23.27 14.19
N ALA A 296 1.28 23.94 14.61
CA ALA A 296 2.27 23.35 15.51
C ALA A 296 1.64 23.16 16.91
N GLY A 297 0.98 22.03 17.12
CA GLY A 297 0.57 21.56 18.43
C GLY A 297 1.70 20.78 19.11
N PHE A 298 2.64 21.47 19.74
CA PHE A 298 3.44 20.87 20.82
C PHE A 298 3.11 21.58 22.13
N ALA A 299 2.47 20.83 23.02
CA ALA A 299 2.18 21.21 24.38
C ALA A 299 3.46 21.17 25.24
N ARG A 300 3.56 22.20 26.08
CA ARG A 300 4.43 22.49 27.24
C ARG A 300 5.42 21.44 27.72
#